data_AF-A0A7S3X1P2-F1
#
_entry.id   AF-A0A7S3X1P2-F1
#
_cell.length_a   1.000
_cell.length_b   1.000
_cell.length_c   1.000
_cell.angle_alpha   90.00
_cell.angle_beta   90.00
_cell.angle_gamma   90.00
#
_symmetry.space_group_name_H-M   'P 1'
#
loop_
_entity.id
_entity.type
_entity.pdbx_description
1 polymer ?
#
loop_
_entity_poly.entity_id
_entity_poly.type
_entity_poly.pdbx_seq_one_letter_code
_entity_poly.pdbx_strand_id
1 'polypeptide(L)'
;RDVLYSNLPFEKRKRVHEATARGIVAEAARGDAKEAAFLSALKHYKTAENWGQVMLLAADAAEQALSCASWEEAVSVTTQASMLLRQHGGALAPLPPGSATRWLVLRGEALLALGNRAEATVTLGLAFDEGLERGSDLGR
;
A
#
# COMPACT_ATOMS: atom_id res chain seq x y z
N ARG A 1 16.32 -22.48 12.69
CA ARG A 1 15.43 -21.35 13.08
C ARG A 1 14.13 -21.38 12.27
N ASP A 2 14.17 -21.74 10.98
CA ASP A 2 12.98 -21.84 10.12
C ASP A 2 11.97 -22.92 10.52
N VAL A 3 12.43 -24.09 11.02
CA VAL A 3 11.52 -25.19 11.42
C VAL A 3 10.53 -24.77 12.52
N LEU A 4 10.97 -23.94 13.48
CA LEU A 4 10.09 -23.45 14.55
C LEU A 4 9.06 -22.43 14.05
N TYR A 5 9.41 -21.64 13.03
CA TYR A 5 8.53 -20.64 12.46
C TYR A 5 7.45 -21.28 11.57
N SER A 6 7.84 -22.22 10.71
CA SER A 6 6.94 -22.96 9.81
C SER A 6 5.89 -23.77 10.57
N ASN A 7 6.21 -24.22 11.79
CA ASN A 7 5.32 -25.01 12.64
C ASN A 7 4.33 -24.15 13.46
N LEU A 8 4.46 -22.83 13.47
CA LEU A 8 3.50 -21.96 14.14
C LEU A 8 2.17 -21.94 13.37
N PRO A 9 1.01 -21.96 14.06
CA PRO A 9 -0.28 -21.67 13.44
C PRO A 9 -0.25 -20.32 12.70
N PHE A 10 -1.04 -20.20 11.63
CA PHE A 10 -1.13 -18.99 10.82
C PHE A 10 -1.32 -17.72 11.67
N GLU A 11 -2.23 -17.75 12.65
CA GLU A 11 -2.49 -16.63 13.56
C GLU A 11 -1.29 -16.20 14.41
N LYS A 12 -0.36 -17.11 14.72
CA LYS A 12 0.89 -16.76 15.40
C LYS A 12 1.90 -16.16 14.42
N ARG A 13 2.01 -16.72 13.21
CA ARG A 13 2.86 -16.16 12.14
C ARG A 13 2.42 -14.77 11.72
N LYS A 14 1.12 -14.56 11.53
CA LYS A 14 0.49 -13.27 11.26
C LYS A 14 0.89 -12.24 12.32
N ARG A 15 0.69 -12.53 13.60
CA ARG A 15 1.07 -11.63 14.70
C ARG A 15 2.55 -11.28 14.71
N VAL A 16 3.43 -12.24 14.43
CA VAL A 16 4.88 -11.98 14.32
C VAL A 16 5.16 -11.03 13.16
N HIS A 17 4.62 -11.29 11.97
CA HIS A 17 4.82 -10.41 10.81
C HIS A 17 4.29 -9.00 11.05
N GLU A 18 3.09 -8.86 11.61
CA GLU A 18 2.52 -7.55 11.94
C GLU A 18 3.37 -6.81 12.98
N ALA A 19 3.85 -7.51 14.02
CA ALA A 19 4.73 -6.91 15.02
C ALA A 19 6.07 -6.46 14.42
N THR A 20 6.67 -7.30 13.57
CA THR A 20 7.91 -6.96 12.87
C THR A 20 7.72 -5.75 11.95
N ALA A 21 6.63 -5.72 11.18
CA ALA A 21 6.33 -4.59 10.30
C ALA A 21 6.15 -3.28 11.10
N ARG A 22 5.41 -3.31 12.21
CA ARG A 22 5.29 -2.16 13.12
C ARG A 22 6.64 -1.70 13.66
N GLY A 23 7.51 -2.63 14.05
CA GLY A 23 8.86 -2.32 14.52
C GLY A 23 9.69 -1.62 13.45
N ILE A 24 9.66 -2.12 12.21
CA ILE A 24 10.38 -1.50 11.08
C ILE A 24 9.90 -0.07 10.83
N VAL A 25 8.58 0.16 10.79
CA VAL A 25 8.01 1.50 10.58
C VAL A 25 8.39 2.47 11.71
N ALA A 26 8.37 2.00 12.96
CA ALA A 26 8.75 2.81 14.11
C ALA A 26 10.23 3.24 14.07
N GLU A 27 11.12 2.36 13.61
CA GLU A 27 12.54 2.68 13.42
C GLU A 27 12.77 3.58 12.19
N ALA A 28 12.02 3.37 11.11
CA ALA A 28 12.08 4.20 9.90
C ALA A 28 11.74 5.67 10.19
N ALA A 29 10.77 5.91 11.08
CA ALA A 29 10.39 7.26 11.51
C ALA A 29 11.55 8.04 12.16
N ARG A 30 12.61 7.35 12.60
CA ARG A 30 13.76 7.93 13.32
C ARG A 30 15.02 8.10 12.48
N GLY A 31 15.04 7.66 11.22
CA GLY A 31 16.27 7.64 10.41
C GLY A 31 16.07 7.91 8.92
N ASP A 32 17.17 7.77 8.15
CA ASP A 32 17.24 8.15 6.73
C ASP A 32 16.79 7.06 5.76
N ALA A 33 16.77 5.79 6.18
CA ALA A 33 16.44 4.64 5.33
C ALA A 33 14.92 4.37 5.20
N LYS A 34 14.12 5.43 5.07
CA LYS A 34 12.65 5.36 5.13
C LYS A 34 12.04 4.48 4.04
N GLU A 35 12.52 4.60 2.81
CA GLU A 35 11.98 3.83 1.67
C GLU A 35 12.23 2.32 1.81
N ALA A 36 13.48 1.90 2.00
CA ALA A 36 13.82 0.48 2.19
C ALA A 36 13.10 -0.13 3.41
N ALA A 37 12.91 0.67 4.46
CA ALA A 37 12.15 0.26 5.62
C ALA A 37 10.65 0.11 5.31
N PHE A 38 10.05 1.04 4.54
CA PHE A 38 8.67 0.90 4.08
C PHE A 38 8.48 -0.33 3.19
N LEU A 39 9.38 -0.61 2.25
CA LEU A 39 9.34 -1.81 1.40
C LEU A 39 9.47 -3.11 2.22
N SER A 40 10.33 -3.10 3.24
CA SER A 40 10.47 -4.23 4.17
C SER A 40 9.20 -4.44 5.00
N ALA A 41 8.62 -3.37 5.56
CA ALA A 41 7.37 -3.44 6.30
C ALA A 41 6.21 -3.92 5.41
N LEU A 42 6.14 -3.46 4.16
CA LEU A 42 5.17 -3.90 3.16
C LEU A 42 5.24 -5.42 2.93
N LYS A 43 6.45 -5.98 2.79
CA LYS A 43 6.66 -7.42 2.67
C LYS A 43 6.11 -8.19 3.87
N HIS A 44 6.35 -7.69 5.08
CA HIS A 44 5.84 -8.34 6.30
C HIS A 44 4.31 -8.27 6.39
N TYR A 45 3.68 -7.13 6.11
CA TYR A 45 2.21 -7.04 6.10
C TYR A 45 1.56 -7.86 5.00
N LYS A 46 2.22 -8.01 3.84
CA LYS A 46 1.81 -8.95 2.79
C LYS A 46 1.79 -10.39 3.32
N THR A 47 2.82 -10.83 4.03
CA THR A 47 2.86 -12.19 4.60
C THR A 47 1.84 -12.38 5.73
N ALA A 48 1.41 -11.30 6.39
CA ALA A 48 0.37 -11.31 7.40
C ALA A 48 -1.07 -11.23 6.84
N GLU A 49 -1.24 -11.09 5.52
CA GLU A 49 -2.53 -10.83 4.86
C GLU A 49 -3.27 -9.61 5.44
N ASN A 50 -2.53 -8.59 5.88
CA ASN A 50 -3.09 -7.35 6.41
C ASN A 50 -3.16 -6.28 5.33
N TRP A 51 -4.10 -6.45 4.41
CA TRP A 51 -4.23 -5.63 3.19
C TRP A 51 -4.52 -4.15 3.47
N GLY A 52 -5.19 -3.84 4.58
CA GLY A 52 -5.39 -2.48 5.05
C GLY A 52 -4.07 -1.74 5.26
N GLN A 53 -3.15 -2.39 5.98
CA GLN A 53 -1.81 -1.84 6.26
C GLN A 53 -0.89 -1.85 5.05
N VAL A 54 -1.00 -2.85 4.17
CA VAL A 54 -0.25 -2.90 2.90
C VAL A 54 -0.51 -1.64 2.07
N MET A 55 -1.76 -1.20 1.96
CA MET A 55 -2.13 -0.05 1.13
C MET A 55 -1.72 1.28 1.73
N LEU A 56 -1.86 1.45 3.05
CA LEU A 56 -1.35 2.64 3.74
C LEU A 56 0.15 2.81 3.48
N LEU A 57 0.93 1.75 3.69
CA LEU A 57 2.37 1.79 3.48
C LEU A 57 2.77 1.94 2.02
N ALA A 58 2.03 1.35 1.09
CA ALA A 58 2.27 1.54 -0.33
C ALA A 58 2.01 2.99 -0.75
N ALA A 59 0.99 3.65 -0.20
CA ALA A 59 0.73 5.06 -0.43
C ALA A 59 1.83 5.95 0.17
N ASP A 60 2.26 5.69 1.40
CA ASP A 60 3.32 6.46 2.05
C ASP A 60 4.65 6.33 1.31
N ALA A 61 5.02 5.10 0.90
CA ALA A 61 6.22 4.86 0.10
C ALA A 61 6.16 5.52 -1.28
N ALA A 62 4.99 5.49 -1.94
CA ALA A 62 4.79 6.16 -3.21
C ALA A 62 4.88 7.68 -3.06
N GLU A 63 4.21 8.29 -2.08
CA GLU A 63 4.30 9.73 -1.83
C GLU A 63 5.75 10.16 -1.54
N GLN A 64 6.48 9.36 -0.75
CA GLN A 64 7.89 9.64 -0.52
C GLN A 64 8.71 9.58 -1.82
N ALA A 65 8.53 8.55 -2.64
CA ALA A 65 9.22 8.43 -3.93
C ALA A 65 8.89 9.62 -4.85
N LEU A 66 7.62 10.05 -4.90
CA LEU A 66 7.20 11.23 -5.67
C LEU A 66 7.84 12.52 -5.12
N SER A 67 7.94 12.68 -3.80
CA SER A 67 8.60 13.83 -3.17
C SER A 67 10.09 13.93 -3.51
N CYS A 68 10.73 12.78 -3.80
CA CYS A 68 12.12 12.68 -4.24
C CYS A 68 12.26 12.58 -5.77
N ALA A 69 11.17 12.78 -6.54
CA ALA A 69 11.10 12.66 -7.99
C ALA A 69 11.50 11.29 -8.58
N SER A 70 11.35 10.22 -7.80
CA SER A 70 11.57 8.83 -8.24
C SER A 70 10.25 8.21 -8.72
N TRP A 71 9.77 8.65 -9.88
CA TRP A 71 8.48 8.27 -10.44
C TRP A 71 8.41 6.77 -10.76
N GLU A 72 9.53 6.17 -11.18
CA GLU A 72 9.65 4.74 -11.44
C GLU A 72 9.46 3.89 -10.18
N GLU A 73 10.04 4.31 -9.05
CA GLU A 73 9.84 3.63 -7.75
C GLU A 73 8.39 3.78 -7.29
N ALA A 74 7.81 4.98 -7.43
CA ALA A 74 6.40 5.21 -7.10
C ALA A 74 5.46 4.31 -7.92
N VAL A 75 5.70 4.17 -9.24
CA VAL A 75 4.92 3.26 -10.10
C VAL A 75 5.17 1.80 -9.73
N SER A 76 6.40 1.40 -9.42
CA SER A 76 6.73 0.02 -9.01
C SER A 76 5.98 -0.38 -7.74
N VAL A 77 6.03 0.47 -6.70
CA VAL A 77 5.38 0.21 -5.41
C VAL A 77 3.86 0.17 -5.55
N THR A 78 3.27 1.16 -6.23
CA THR A 78 1.82 1.21 -6.43
C THR A 78 1.32 0.08 -7.33
N THR A 79 2.06 -0.32 -8.37
CA THR A 79 1.69 -1.44 -9.24
C THR A 79 1.71 -2.76 -8.48
N GLN A 80 2.75 -3.01 -7.67
CA GLN A 80 2.83 -4.23 -6.86
C GLN A 80 1.67 -4.33 -5.86
N ALA A 81 1.34 -3.23 -5.18
CA ALA A 81 0.17 -3.19 -4.28
C ALA A 81 -1.15 -3.45 -5.05
N SER A 82 -1.28 -2.90 -6.26
CA SER A 82 -2.46 -3.07 -7.13
C SER A 82 -2.69 -4.53 -7.51
N MET A 83 -1.61 -5.20 -7.97
CA MET A 83 -1.68 -6.58 -8.44
C MET A 83 -2.07 -7.52 -7.31
N LEU A 84 -1.57 -7.27 -6.11
CA LEU A 84 -1.87 -8.07 -4.93
C LEU A 84 -3.32 -7.92 -4.49
N LEU A 85 -3.87 -6.71 -4.50
CA LEU A 85 -5.30 -6.50 -4.22
C LEU A 85 -6.20 -7.23 -5.22
N ARG A 86 -5.88 -7.18 -6.52
CA ARG A 86 -6.65 -7.88 -7.56
C ARG A 86 -6.62 -9.40 -7.39
N GLN A 87 -5.49 -9.95 -6.96
CA GLN A 87 -5.34 -11.40 -6.71
C GLN A 87 -6.16 -11.90 -5.51
N HIS A 88 -6.46 -11.04 -4.54
CA HIS A 88 -7.13 -11.41 -3.29
C HIS A 88 -8.59 -10.92 -3.18
N GLY A 89 -9.28 -10.80 -4.31
CA GLY A 89 -10.72 -10.52 -4.34
C GLY A 89 -11.09 -9.04 -4.34
N GLY A 90 -10.14 -8.14 -4.61
CA GLY A 90 -10.42 -6.76 -5.01
C GLY A 90 -11.08 -5.86 -3.97
N ALA A 91 -11.29 -6.35 -2.74
CA ALA A 91 -11.95 -5.55 -1.72
C ALA A 91 -11.02 -4.44 -1.25
N LEU A 92 -11.23 -3.23 -1.77
CA LEU A 92 -10.88 -1.97 -1.11
C LEU A 92 -11.71 -1.77 0.19
N ALA A 93 -12.71 -2.63 0.43
CA ALA A 93 -13.64 -2.59 1.55
C ALA A 93 -13.02 -2.63 2.97
N PRO A 94 -11.87 -3.28 3.25
CA PRO A 94 -11.22 -3.18 4.57
C PRO A 94 -10.27 -1.98 4.68
N LEU A 95 -10.19 -1.10 3.67
CA LEU A 95 -9.29 0.05 3.71
C LEU A 95 -9.87 1.18 4.58
N PRO A 96 -9.01 1.86 5.37
CA PRO A 96 -9.42 3.09 6.03
C PRO A 96 -9.99 4.09 5.02
N PRO A 97 -11.01 4.88 5.39
CA PRO A 97 -11.59 5.89 4.52
C PRO A 97 -10.50 6.78 3.89
N GLY A 98 -10.59 7.00 2.57
CA GLY A 98 -9.66 7.84 1.82
C GLY A 98 -8.30 7.22 1.50
N SER A 99 -7.92 6.07 2.07
CA SER A 99 -6.63 5.43 1.77
C SER A 99 -6.60 4.81 0.36
N ALA A 100 -7.74 4.24 -0.06
CA ALA A 100 -7.94 3.75 -1.43
C ALA A 100 -7.82 4.89 -2.45
N THR A 101 -8.56 5.97 -2.22
CA THR A 101 -8.55 7.18 -3.05
C THR A 101 -7.15 7.80 -3.12
N ARG A 102 -6.49 8.04 -1.97
CA ARG A 102 -5.12 8.59 -1.93
C ARG A 102 -4.16 7.75 -2.75
N TRP A 103 -4.20 6.43 -2.59
CA TRP A 103 -3.34 5.54 -3.35
C TRP A 103 -3.63 5.56 -4.86
N LEU A 104 -4.91 5.58 -5.27
CA LEU A 104 -5.31 5.67 -6.68
C LEU A 104 -4.83 7.00 -7.30
N VAL A 105 -4.92 8.11 -6.56
CA VAL A 105 -4.40 9.42 -6.99
C VAL A 105 -2.88 9.36 -7.21
N LEU A 106 -2.11 8.91 -6.20
CA LEU A 106 -0.65 8.82 -6.30
C LEU A 106 -0.20 7.93 -7.47
N ARG A 107 -0.88 6.80 -7.69
CA ARG A 107 -0.61 5.93 -8.83
C ARG A 107 -0.92 6.63 -10.16
N GLY A 108 -2.06 7.33 -10.25
CA GLY A 108 -2.45 8.10 -11.43
C GLY A 108 -1.44 9.18 -11.79
N GLU A 109 -0.97 9.94 -10.80
CA GLU A 109 0.06 10.97 -10.96
C GLU A 109 1.39 10.38 -11.46
N ALA A 110 1.84 9.28 -10.84
CA ALA A 110 3.06 8.60 -11.23
C ALA A 110 2.98 8.06 -12.68
N LEU A 111 1.84 7.48 -13.07
CA LEU A 111 1.59 7.01 -14.44
C LEU A 111 1.55 8.17 -15.46
N LEU A 112 0.98 9.31 -15.10
CA LEU A 112 1.01 10.51 -15.95
C LEU A 112 2.45 11.01 -16.16
N ALA A 113 3.25 11.06 -15.10
CA ALA A 113 4.64 11.50 -15.16
C ALA A 113 5.50 10.62 -16.09
N LEU A 114 5.24 9.31 -16.11
CA LEU A 114 5.91 8.36 -17.01
C LEU A 114 5.29 8.29 -18.42
N GLY A 115 4.29 9.13 -18.72
CA GLY A 115 3.65 9.17 -20.05
C GLY A 115 2.61 8.07 -20.32
N ASN A 116 2.26 7.26 -19.32
CA ASN A 116 1.24 6.21 -19.43
C ASN A 116 -0.18 6.77 -19.23
N ARG A 117 -0.61 7.61 -20.18
CA ARG A 117 -1.86 8.38 -20.08
C ARG A 117 -3.12 7.52 -19.98
N ALA A 118 -3.21 6.42 -20.73
CA ALA A 118 -4.39 5.58 -20.74
C ALA A 118 -4.64 4.93 -19.37
N GLU A 119 -3.59 4.36 -18.77
CA GLU A 119 -3.69 3.71 -17.47
C GLU A 119 -3.87 4.71 -16.34
N ALA A 120 -3.27 5.90 -16.45
CA ALA A 120 -3.48 6.98 -15.50
C ALA A 120 -4.95 7.44 -15.47
N THR A 121 -5.57 7.66 -16.64
CA THR A 121 -6.98 8.07 -16.73
C THR A 121 -7.90 7.06 -16.06
N VAL A 122 -7.69 5.76 -16.30
CA VAL A 122 -8.47 4.70 -15.64
C VAL A 122 -8.27 4.75 -14.12
N THR A 123 -7.03 4.90 -13.67
CA THR A 123 -6.70 4.91 -12.24
C THR A 123 -7.31 6.12 -11.51
N LEU A 124 -7.24 7.30 -12.11
CA LEU A 124 -7.83 8.52 -11.57
C LEU A 124 -9.36 8.49 -11.58
N GLY A 125 -9.97 7.88 -12.61
CA GLY A 125 -11.42 7.65 -12.66
C GLY A 125 -11.90 6.78 -11.48
N LEU A 126 -11.20 5.68 -11.20
CA LEU A 126 -11.48 4.85 -10.03
C LEU A 126 -11.33 5.62 -8.71
N ALA A 127 -10.38 6.56 -8.64
CA ALA A 127 -10.19 7.38 -7.44
C ALA A 127 -11.41 8.27 -7.17
N PHE A 128 -11.96 8.85 -8.25
CA PHE A 128 -13.13 9.71 -8.20
C PHE A 128 -14.38 8.94 -7.77
N ASP A 129 -14.62 7.77 -8.36
CA ASP A 129 -15.76 6.90 -8.03
C ASP A 129 -15.71 6.47 -6.55
N GLU A 130 -14.55 6.02 -6.06
CA GLU A 130 -14.35 5.64 -4.65
C GLU A 130 -14.58 6.84 -3.70
N GLY A 131 -14.14 8.03 -4.09
CA GLY A 131 -14.35 9.26 -3.32
C GLY A 131 -15.82 9.67 -3.21
N LEU A 132 -16.60 9.47 -4.28
CA LEU A 132 -18.03 9.75 -4.31
C LEU A 132 -18.83 8.76 -3.46
N GLU A 133 -18.55 7.46 -3.59
CA GLU A 133 -19.25 6.42 -2.82
C GLU A 133 -19.11 6.65 -1.32
N ARG A 134 -17.89 6.92 -0.82
CA ARG A 134 -17.64 7.14 0.60
C ARG A 134 -17.99 8.54 1.11
N GLY A 135 -17.99 9.55 0.23
CA GLY A 135 -18.47 10.89 0.57
C GLY A 135 -19.98 10.92 0.84
N SER A 136 -20.73 10.00 0.21
CA SER A 136 -22.19 9.88 0.38
C SER A 136 -22.61 9.29 1.73
N ASP A 137 -21.72 8.54 2.40
CA ASP A 137 -21.95 7.94 3.72
C ASP A 137 -21.80 8.91 4.90
N LEU A 138 -21.15 10.07 4.70
CA LEU A 138 -21.04 11.14 5.70
C LEU A 138 -22.24 12.10 5.71
N GLY A 139 -23.25 11.85 4.85
CA GLY A 139 -24.42 12.71 4.66
C GLY A 139 -25.76 12.11 5.13
N ARG A 140 -25.77 11.04 5.93
CA ARG A 140 -27.01 10.46 6.50
C ARG A 140 -26.95 10.31 8.02
#